data_AF-A0A927B9U2-F1
#
_entry.id   AF-A0A927B9U2-F1
#
_cell.length_a   1.000
_cell.length_b   1.000
_cell.length_c   1.000
_cell.angle_alpha   90.00
_cell.angle_beta   90.00
_cell.angle_gamma   90.00
#
_symmetry.space_group_name_H-M   'P 1'
#
loop_
_entity.id
_entity.type
_entity.pdbx_description
1 polymer ?
#
loop_
_entity_poly.entity_id
_entity_poly.type
_entity_poly.pdbx_seq_one_letter_code
_entity_poly.pdbx_strand_id
1 'polypeptide(L)'
;MNAILKSITPTAVCQAATTLILAEGGTSTLVVQQFLRNRGYRAHQEEVSKCLSTVASQEGWNINDNGLFQVYYFPTLGAFPQ
;
A
#
# COMPACT_ATOMS: atom_id res chain seq x y z
N MET A 1 -25.34 -0.60 16.14
CA MET A 1 -24.39 0.46 16.52
C MET A 1 -23.75 0.99 15.25
N ASN A 2 -23.92 2.26 14.91
CA ASN A 2 -23.18 2.88 13.80
C ASN A 2 -21.74 3.08 14.26
N ALA A 3 -20.83 2.18 13.88
CA ALA A 3 -19.41 2.38 14.09
C ALA A 3 -18.96 3.56 13.21
N ILE A 4 -18.46 4.62 13.84
CA ILE A 4 -17.85 5.74 13.12
C ILE A 4 -16.57 5.20 12.45
N LEU A 5 -16.58 5.12 11.12
CA LEU A 5 -15.42 4.68 10.35
C LEU A 5 -14.31 5.73 10.43
N LYS A 6 -13.06 5.28 10.51
CA LYS A 6 -11.87 6.13 10.52
C LYS A 6 -11.60 6.68 9.12
N SER A 7 -11.24 7.95 9.00
CA SER A 7 -10.70 8.49 7.75
C SER A 7 -9.32 7.91 7.47
N ILE A 8 -8.98 7.74 6.19
CA ILE A 8 -7.63 7.30 5.83
C ILE A 8 -6.62 8.43 6.01
N THR A 9 -5.38 8.06 6.30
CA THR A 9 -4.24 8.97 6.35
C THR A 9 -3.07 8.36 5.58
N PRO A 10 -2.12 9.16 5.07
CA PRO A 10 -0.93 8.63 4.41
C PRO A 10 -0.16 7.64 5.30
N THR A 11 -0.06 7.94 6.60
CA THR A 11 0.57 7.05 7.58
C THR A 11 -0.14 5.70 7.69
N ALA A 12 -1.48 5.69 7.73
CA ALA A 12 -2.24 4.44 7.81
C ALA A 12 -2.08 3.59 6.53
N VAL A 13 -2.05 4.24 5.37
CA VAL A 13 -1.80 3.57 4.08
C VAL A 13 -0.38 3.01 4.03
N CYS A 14 0.63 3.78 4.46
CA CYS A 14 2.01 3.32 4.53
C CYS A 14 2.14 2.10 5.46
N GLN A 15 1.62 2.18 6.69
CA GLN A 15 1.67 1.06 7.63
C GLN A 15 0.97 -0.20 7.10
N ALA A 16 -0.20 -0.05 6.47
CA ALA A 16 -0.91 -1.15 5.85
C ALA A 16 -0.11 -1.77 4.72
N ALA A 17 0.39 -0.96 3.79
CA ALA A 17 1.17 -1.42 2.65
C ALA A 17 2.48 -2.10 3.09
N THR A 18 3.24 -1.50 4.00
CA THR A 18 4.45 -2.09 4.60
C THR A 18 4.15 -3.44 5.23
N THR A 19 3.06 -3.57 6.00
CA THR A 19 2.67 -4.84 6.62
C THR A 19 2.41 -5.92 5.56
N LEU A 20 1.69 -5.57 4.50
CA LEU A 20 1.36 -6.49 3.42
C LEU A 20 2.60 -6.88 2.61
N ILE A 21 3.46 -5.92 2.26
CA ILE A 21 4.71 -6.21 1.53
C ILE A 21 5.63 -7.12 2.37
N LEU A 22 5.74 -6.91 3.69
CA LEU A 22 6.51 -7.79 4.57
C LEU A 22 5.93 -9.21 4.64
N ALA A 23 4.60 -9.35 4.62
CA ALA A 23 3.93 -10.64 4.74
C ALA A 23 3.87 -11.43 3.43
N GLU A 24 3.71 -10.74 2.29
CA GLU A 24 3.37 -11.34 1.00
C GLU A 24 4.42 -11.07 -0.10
N GLY A 25 5.44 -10.26 0.19
CA GLY A 25 6.47 -9.85 -0.76
C GLY A 25 6.06 -8.70 -1.70
N GLY A 26 4.79 -8.28 -1.67
CA GLY A 26 4.26 -7.17 -2.44
C GLY A 26 2.83 -6.83 -2.03
N THR A 27 2.28 -5.74 -2.57
CA THR A 27 0.89 -5.36 -2.32
C THR A 27 0.32 -4.56 -3.49
N SER A 28 -1.00 -4.36 -3.50
CA SER A 28 -1.69 -3.51 -4.48
C SER A 28 -2.72 -2.63 -3.81
N THR A 29 -3.21 -1.61 -4.51
CA THR A 29 -4.25 -0.70 -4.02
C THR A 29 -5.47 -1.44 -3.47
N LEU A 30 -5.89 -2.53 -4.13
CA LEU A 30 -7.05 -3.33 -3.69
C LEU A 30 -6.79 -4.05 -2.36
N VAL A 31 -5.61 -4.66 -2.20
CA VAL A 31 -5.25 -5.41 -0.98
C VAL A 31 -5.12 -4.44 0.19
N VAL A 32 -4.44 -3.30 0.00
CA VAL A 32 -4.34 -2.24 1.01
C VAL A 32 -5.72 -1.70 1.40
N GLN A 33 -6.60 -1.47 0.42
CA GLN A 33 -7.96 -1.01 0.67
C GLN A 33 -8.74 -2.01 1.54
N GLN A 34 -8.74 -3.30 1.18
CA GLN A 34 -9.43 -4.33 1.94
C GLN A 34 -8.89 -4.45 3.37
N PHE A 35 -7.57 -4.41 3.52
CA PHE A 35 -6.90 -4.44 4.81
C PHE A 35 -7.31 -3.26 5.71
N LEU A 36 -7.38 -2.05 5.16
CA LEU A 36 -7.84 -0.85 5.87
C LEU A 36 -9.33 -0.94 6.23
N ARG A 37 -10.19 -1.41 5.32
CA ARG A 37 -11.62 -1.59 5.58
C ARG A 37 -11.87 -2.58 6.71
N ASN A 38 -11.12 -3.68 6.75
CA ASN A 38 -11.18 -4.66 7.84
C ASN A 38 -10.77 -4.08 9.20
N ARG A 39 -10.02 -2.98 9.21
CA ARG A 39 -9.63 -2.23 10.42
C ARG A 39 -10.54 -1.03 10.74
N GLY A 40 -11.68 -0.93 10.06
CA GLY A 40 -12.70 0.09 10.29
C GLY A 40 -12.41 1.43 9.63
N TYR A 41 -11.58 1.47 8.58
CA TYR A 41 -11.35 2.69 7.81
C TYR A 41 -12.32 2.83 6.64
N ARG A 42 -12.73 4.06 6.35
CA ARG A 42 -13.43 4.44 5.12
C ARG A 42 -12.42 4.61 3.98
N ALA A 43 -11.95 3.50 3.43
CA ALA A 43 -10.92 3.50 2.39
C ALA A 43 -11.54 3.46 0.98
N HIS A 44 -11.51 4.58 0.27
CA HIS A 44 -11.89 4.68 -1.15
C HIS A 44 -10.69 4.37 -2.04
N GLN A 45 -10.95 3.73 -3.18
CA GLN A 45 -9.88 3.22 -4.05
C GLN A 45 -8.98 4.35 -4.57
N GLU A 46 -9.58 5.46 -5.01
CA GLU A 46 -8.84 6.62 -5.53
C GLU A 46 -7.92 7.22 -4.48
N GLU A 47 -8.42 7.41 -3.25
CA GLU A 47 -7.65 8.00 -2.15
C GLU A 47 -6.52 7.07 -1.70
N VAL A 48 -6.79 5.76 -1.60
CA VAL A 48 -5.75 4.75 -1.28
C VAL A 48 -4.70 4.73 -2.37
N SER A 49 -5.09 4.75 -3.65
CA SER A 49 -4.16 4.73 -4.79
C SER A 49 -3.26 5.97 -4.79
N LYS A 50 -3.83 7.16 -4.57
CA LYS A 50 -3.07 8.41 -4.47
C LYS A 50 -2.06 8.34 -3.32
N CYS A 51 -2.51 7.96 -2.13
CA CYS A 51 -1.62 7.84 -0.96
C CYS A 51 -0.53 6.80 -1.19
N LEU A 52 -0.86 5.64 -1.77
CA LEU A 52 0.08 4.54 -1.98
C LEU A 52 1.15 4.92 -3.01
N SER A 53 0.79 5.60 -4.09
CA SER A 53 1.76 6.13 -5.06
C SER A 53 2.65 7.21 -4.45
N THR A 54 2.12 8.09 -3.60
CA THR A 54 2.92 9.08 -2.87
C THR A 54 3.90 8.41 -1.91
N VAL A 55 3.45 7.43 -1.12
CA VAL A 55 4.30 6.67 -0.19
C VAL A 55 5.40 5.94 -0.97
N ALA A 56 5.05 5.22 -2.03
CA ALA A 56 6.02 4.49 -2.84
C ALA A 56 7.11 5.42 -3.41
N SER A 57 6.71 6.61 -3.88
CA SER A 57 7.66 7.61 -4.38
C SER A 57 8.55 8.19 -3.28
N GLN A 58 8.04 8.38 -2.06
CA GLN A 58 8.78 8.94 -0.92
C GLN A 58 9.75 7.93 -0.31
N GLU A 59 9.33 6.67 -0.22
CA GLU A 59 10.07 5.57 0.41
C GLU A 59 10.96 4.81 -0.58
N GLY A 60 10.98 5.20 -1.86
CA GLY A 60 11.79 4.55 -2.90
C GLY A 60 11.37 3.11 -3.18
N TRP A 61 10.07 2.82 -3.11
CA TRP A 61 9.55 1.49 -3.42
C TRP A 61 9.53 1.24 -4.92
N ASN A 62 9.69 -0.02 -5.29
CA ASN A 62 9.53 -0.46 -6.66
C ASN A 62 8.05 -0.63 -7.00
N ILE A 63 7.71 -0.30 -8.23
CA ILE A 63 6.36 -0.41 -8.77
C ILE A 63 6.43 -1.20 -10.06
N ASN A 64 5.66 -2.28 -10.15
CA ASN A 64 5.48 -3.05 -11.37
C ASN A 64 4.02 -2.93 -11.84
N ASP A 65 3.82 -2.46 -13.06
CA ASP A 65 2.51 -2.47 -13.70
C ASP A 65 2.38 -3.76 -14.52
N ASN A 66 1.45 -4.63 -14.12
CA ASN A 66 1.22 -5.90 -14.80
C ASN A 66 0.20 -5.80 -15.96
N GLY A 67 -0.23 -4.60 -16.34
CA GLY A 67 -1.25 -4.33 -17.35
C GLY A 67 -2.69 -4.35 -16.82
N LEU A 68 -2.90 -4.73 -15.56
CA LEU A 68 -4.19 -4.69 -14.88
C LEU A 68 -4.17 -3.75 -13.67
N PHE A 69 -3.08 -3.79 -12.90
CA PHE A 69 -2.87 -2.96 -11.72
C PHE A 69 -1.39 -2.84 -11.35
N GLN A 70 -1.10 -1.84 -10.53
CA GLN A 70 0.22 -1.62 -9.96
C GLN A 70 0.45 -2.51 -8.73
N VAL A 71 1.58 -3.19 -8.72
CA VAL A 71 2.12 -3.97 -7.59
C VAL A 71 3.30 -3.21 -7.01
N TYR A 72 3.25 -2.98 -5.70
CA TYR A 72 4.26 -2.26 -4.93
C TYR A 72 5.05 -3.24 -4.08
N TYR A 73 6.37 -3.09 -4.04
CA TYR A 73 7.28 -3.94 -3.27
C TYR A 73 8.52 -3.16 -2.86
N PHE A 74 9.21 -3.61 -1.81
CA PHE A 74 10.43 -2.94 -1.37
C PHE A 74 11.53 -3.02 -2.43
N PRO A 75 12.44 -2.04 -2.45
CA PRO A 75 13.62 -2.13 -3.29
C PRO A 75 14.41 -3.38 -2.92
N THR A 76 14.71 -4.21 -3.91
CA THR A 76 15.69 -5.28 -3.75
C THR A 76 17.06 -4.63 -3.63
N LEU A 77 17.80 -4.93 -2.56
CA LEU A 77 19.24 -4.68 -2.53
C LEU A 77 19.84 -5.46 -3.71
N GLY A 78 20.14 -4.77 -4.81
CA GLY A 78 20.86 -5.38 -5.93
C GLY A 78 22.12 -6.02 -5.37
N ALA A 79 22.44 -7.23 -5.84
CA ALA A 79 23.69 -7.89 -5.49
C ALA A 79 24.82 -6.87 -5.64
N PHE A 80 25.55 -6.62 -4.54
CA PHE A 80 26.76 -5.81 -4.61
C PHE A 80 27.63 -6.36 -5.74
N PRO A 81 28.12 -5.54 -6.68
CA PRO A 81 29.15 -6.01 -7.59
C PRO A 81 30.33 -6.49 -6.74
N GLN A 82 30.68 -7.77 -6.86
CA GLN A 82 31.90 -8.33 -6.28
C GLN A 82 33.14 -7.78 -6.98
#